data_AF-A0A177B410-F1
#
_entry.id   AF-A0A177B410-F1
#
_cell.length_a   1.000
_cell.length_b   1.000
_cell.length_c   1.000
_cell.angle_alpha   90.00
_cell.angle_beta   90.00
_cell.angle_gamma   90.00
#
_symmetry.space_group_name_H-M   'P 1'
#
loop_
_entity.id
_entity.type
_entity.pdbx_description
1 polymer ?
#
loop_
_entity_poly.entity_id
_entity_poly.type
_entity_poly.pdbx_seq_one_letter_code
_entity_poly.pdbx_strand_id
1 'polypeptide(L)'
;MLLTAFPISLTRNIRQRRHKKVAINIPIYQDKFTKDPYEDVHMKPLGAIPNHIHMDASGFGMGCCCLQMTFQARCIEEARHIYDQLAAFTPIILALSSASPVYKSYLSNIDCRWNVIAASMDDRTDEELGLSPLKNDEYKIPKSRYGSITSYLTEKGRKFNDVKIVKNEEYYQNLLDNGVDDLLAQHIAHLFIRDPISCYREKLNIDNENDTDHFENIQSTNWQSLRFKLPPPNSPIGWRVEFRTPDLQFTDFENAAFITFVSLMTRVIIYNTKLNFIIPISKLDQNIQRAHTPNAVVDEKFYFNKNYDKVGAPENIVEMTINEIMNGCENFRGMINLMYVHINKGCINDKLRHILAGYMQLIQKRSNGELVTNATWIRNFITSHPEYQQDSKITHSINYDLLSTIRKISNLEIFDCKLLPCIYICDQQLVKSKNYNRDKQEEIIAKNKKCVEIAIKYKRLIYSSTEKIDKCNWEIFHDEHCECRSVVDC
;
A
#
# COMPACT_ATOMS: atom_id res chain seq x y z
N MET A 1 3.15 23.47 19.64
CA MET A 1 4.04 22.47 20.29
C MET A 1 4.33 21.25 19.39
N LEU A 2 4.19 21.35 18.05
CA LEU A 2 4.42 20.26 17.08
C LEU A 2 5.67 20.48 16.19
N LEU A 3 6.35 21.62 16.32
CA LEU A 3 7.49 22.01 15.47
C LEU A 3 8.85 21.47 15.95
N THR A 4 8.96 20.95 17.17
CA THR A 4 10.22 20.45 17.75
C THR A 4 10.43 18.95 17.58
N ALA A 5 9.35 18.18 17.35
CA ALA A 5 9.38 16.72 17.30
C ALA A 5 9.99 16.17 16.00
N PHE A 6 9.55 16.67 14.83
CA PHE A 6 9.66 15.91 13.58
C PHE A 6 10.75 16.36 12.59
N PRO A 7 10.96 17.65 12.23
CA PRO A 7 11.94 17.93 11.17
C PRO A 7 13.39 18.01 11.65
N ILE A 8 13.65 18.58 12.85
CA ILE A 8 15.03 18.91 13.27
C ILE A 8 15.67 17.77 14.06
N SER A 9 15.01 17.31 15.13
CA SER A 9 15.60 16.31 16.05
C SER A 9 15.77 14.96 15.37
N LEU A 10 14.72 14.44 14.73
CA LEU A 10 14.76 13.12 14.07
C LEU A 10 15.77 13.08 12.92
N THR A 11 15.72 14.06 12.01
CA THR A 11 16.67 14.16 10.89
C THR A 11 18.11 14.30 11.37
N ARG A 12 18.34 15.13 12.41
CA ARG A 12 19.68 15.31 12.99
C ARG A 12 20.18 14.02 13.62
N ASN A 13 19.36 13.36 14.44
CA ASN A 13 19.75 12.17 15.19
C ASN A 13 20.02 10.98 14.26
N ILE A 14 19.19 10.77 13.23
CA ILE A 14 19.45 9.75 12.19
C ILE A 14 20.80 10.02 11.51
N ARG A 15 21.05 11.26 11.08
CA ARG A 15 22.32 11.63 10.43
C ARG A 15 23.52 11.45 11.36
N GLN A 16 23.37 11.78 12.64
CA GLN A 16 24.44 11.64 13.64
C GLN A 16 24.74 10.17 13.93
N ARG A 17 23.70 9.36 14.18
CA ARG A 17 23.80 7.91 14.38
C ARG A 17 24.44 7.22 13.17
N ARG A 18 23.98 7.55 11.96
CA ARG A 18 24.50 6.99 10.71
C ARG A 18 25.94 7.44 10.41
N HIS A 19 26.42 8.50 11.05
CA HIS A 19 27.69 9.20 10.77
C HIS A 19 27.79 9.82 9.35
N LYS A 20 26.69 9.85 8.60
CA LYS A 20 26.58 10.43 7.25
C LYS A 20 25.13 10.75 6.93
N LYS A 21 24.91 11.52 5.86
CA LYS A 21 23.56 11.73 5.33
C LYS A 21 22.96 10.38 4.87
N VAL A 22 21.64 10.31 4.86
CA VAL A 22 20.93 9.27 4.13
C VAL A 22 21.27 9.41 2.63
N ALA A 23 21.33 8.28 1.92
CA ALA A 23 21.55 8.26 0.48
C ALA A 23 20.38 7.52 -0.16
N ILE A 24 19.52 8.26 -0.86
CA ILE A 24 18.33 7.73 -1.51
C ILE A 24 18.62 7.77 -3.01
N ASN A 25 18.87 6.59 -3.58
CA ASN A 25 19.16 6.44 -5.01
C ASN A 25 18.00 5.70 -5.66
N ILE A 26 17.21 6.42 -6.47
CA ILE A 26 16.05 5.87 -7.17
C ILE A 26 16.37 5.81 -8.65
N PRO A 27 16.18 4.67 -9.33
CA PRO A 27 16.52 4.56 -10.75
C PRO A 27 15.77 5.63 -11.55
N ILE A 28 16.48 6.33 -12.42
CA ILE A 28 15.87 7.31 -13.31
C ILE A 28 15.10 6.58 -14.42
N TYR A 29 13.96 7.12 -14.85
CA TYR A 29 13.30 6.64 -16.06
C TYR A 29 14.22 6.91 -17.26
N GLN A 30 14.49 5.90 -18.08
CA GLN A 30 15.32 6.06 -19.27
C GLN A 30 14.43 6.28 -20.49
N ASP A 31 14.32 7.54 -20.89
CA ASP A 31 13.62 7.97 -22.10
C ASP A 31 14.63 8.25 -23.23
N LYS A 32 14.14 8.58 -24.43
CA LYS A 32 14.93 8.68 -25.66
C LYS A 32 16.14 9.61 -25.56
N PHE A 33 16.01 10.72 -24.84
CA PHE A 33 17.05 11.73 -24.69
C PHE A 33 17.53 11.86 -23.23
N THR A 34 17.18 10.91 -22.37
CA THR A 34 17.75 10.83 -21.03
C THR A 34 19.23 10.49 -21.16
N LYS A 35 20.09 11.20 -20.43
CA LYS A 35 21.53 10.94 -20.45
C LYS A 35 21.82 9.54 -19.90
N ASP A 36 22.74 8.81 -20.54
CA ASP A 36 23.26 7.53 -20.07
C ASP A 36 24.81 7.52 -20.12
N PRO A 37 25.51 7.51 -18.96
CA PRO A 37 24.92 7.53 -17.63
C PRO A 37 24.27 8.89 -17.32
N TYR A 38 23.13 8.85 -16.66
CA TYR A 38 22.60 10.01 -15.95
C TYR A 38 23.50 10.25 -14.74
N GLU A 39 24.07 11.44 -14.67
CA GLU A 39 24.78 11.97 -13.51
C GLU A 39 24.08 13.24 -13.05
N ASP A 40 23.86 13.36 -11.73
CA ASP A 40 23.31 14.59 -11.15
C ASP A 40 24.32 15.73 -11.34
N VAL A 41 23.99 16.61 -12.30
CA VAL A 41 24.91 17.59 -12.92
C VAL A 41 25.45 18.61 -11.91
N HIS A 42 24.79 18.77 -10.76
CA HIS A 42 25.05 19.92 -9.91
C HIS A 42 26.03 19.71 -8.77
N MET A 43 26.34 18.49 -8.29
CA MET A 43 27.24 18.36 -7.13
C MET A 43 28.03 17.05 -6.98
N LYS A 44 27.90 16.05 -7.88
CA LYS A 44 28.41 14.67 -7.65
C LYS A 44 28.32 14.26 -6.17
N PRO A 45 27.12 14.34 -5.56
CA PRO A 45 26.98 14.22 -4.12
C PRO A 45 27.47 12.84 -3.62
N LEU A 46 28.06 12.81 -2.43
CA LEU A 46 28.59 11.60 -1.83
C LEU A 46 27.49 10.54 -1.70
N GLY A 47 27.71 9.37 -2.30
CA GLY A 47 26.75 8.26 -2.29
C GLY A 47 25.76 8.27 -3.46
N ALA A 48 25.83 9.22 -4.39
CA ALA A 48 25.15 9.13 -5.67
C ALA A 48 25.76 8.02 -6.54
N ILE A 49 24.91 7.30 -7.26
CA ILE A 49 25.31 6.27 -8.22
C ILE A 49 24.76 6.61 -9.62
N PRO A 50 25.46 6.24 -10.71
CA PRO A 50 24.99 6.48 -12.08
C PRO A 50 23.58 5.95 -12.32
N ASN A 51 22.82 6.59 -13.21
CA ASN A 51 21.47 6.20 -13.59
C ASN A 51 20.44 6.20 -12.45
N HIS A 52 20.71 6.96 -11.38
CA HIS A 52 19.79 7.15 -10.26
C HIS A 52 19.60 8.63 -9.92
N ILE A 53 18.36 9.01 -9.66
CA ILE A 53 17.98 10.26 -9.02
C ILE A 53 18.48 10.20 -7.57
N HIS A 54 19.41 11.07 -7.22
CA HIS A 54 19.98 11.13 -5.88
C HIS A 54 19.27 12.16 -4.99
N MET A 55 18.86 11.73 -3.80
CA MET A 55 18.24 12.54 -2.76
C MET A 55 18.93 12.23 -1.41
N ASP A 56 19.16 13.25 -0.57
CA ASP A 56 20.06 13.16 0.59
C ASP A 56 19.46 13.67 1.91
N ALA A 57 18.14 13.79 1.97
CA ALA A 57 17.43 14.34 3.12
C ALA A 57 16.17 13.54 3.46
N SER A 58 15.88 13.41 4.76
CA SER A 58 14.69 12.72 5.27
C SER A 58 13.38 13.28 4.71
N GLY A 59 13.34 14.57 4.37
CA GLY A 59 12.18 15.22 3.77
C GLY A 59 11.78 14.65 2.40
N PHE A 60 12.70 14.05 1.64
CA PHE A 60 12.35 13.42 0.37
C PHE A 60 11.49 12.17 0.52
N GLY A 61 11.56 11.49 1.66
CA GLY A 61 10.71 10.33 1.97
C GLY A 61 9.61 10.67 2.97
N MET A 62 9.95 11.13 4.18
CA MET A 62 8.95 11.49 5.20
C MET A 62 8.09 12.72 4.82
N GLY A 63 8.46 13.47 3.78
CA GLY A 63 7.61 14.49 3.16
C GLY A 63 6.58 13.94 2.16
N CYS A 64 6.63 12.65 1.82
CA CYS A 64 5.59 11.99 1.04
C CYS A 64 4.34 11.72 1.88
N CYS A 65 3.19 11.63 1.21
CA CYS A 65 1.91 11.31 1.84
C CYS A 65 1.55 9.83 1.67
N CYS A 66 0.68 9.33 2.54
CA CYS A 66 0.17 7.96 2.49
C CYS A 66 -1.24 7.84 3.03
N LEU A 67 -1.86 6.71 2.71
CA LEU A 67 -3.12 6.29 3.31
C LEU A 67 -2.84 5.15 4.31
N GLN A 68 -3.19 5.35 5.57
CA GLN A 68 -3.03 4.34 6.63
C GLN A 68 -4.37 4.05 7.28
N MET A 69 -4.61 2.76 7.57
CA MET A 69 -5.88 2.30 8.15
C MET A 69 -5.56 1.49 9.39
N THR A 70 -6.16 1.85 10.54
CA THR A 70 -5.99 1.13 11.80
C THR A 70 -7.30 0.43 12.18
N PHE A 71 -7.23 -0.87 12.43
CA PHE A 71 -8.36 -1.71 12.81
C PHE A 71 -8.19 -2.18 14.24
N GLN A 72 -9.21 -2.01 15.09
CA GLN A 72 -9.24 -2.59 16.43
C GLN A 72 -9.86 -3.98 16.36
N ALA A 73 -9.13 -4.97 16.88
CA ALA A 73 -9.61 -6.34 17.01
C ALA A 73 -10.32 -6.53 18.35
N ARG A 74 -11.06 -7.63 18.48
CA ARG A 74 -11.74 -8.02 19.72
C ARG A 74 -10.77 -8.44 20.83
N CYS A 75 -9.68 -9.10 20.47
CA CYS A 75 -8.66 -9.62 21.39
C CYS A 75 -7.30 -9.75 20.68
N ILE A 76 -6.26 -10.10 21.44
CA ILE A 76 -4.88 -10.22 20.92
C ILE A 76 -4.77 -11.32 19.86
N GLU A 77 -5.49 -12.44 20.01
CA GLU A 77 -5.46 -13.56 19.07
C GLU A 77 -6.04 -13.16 17.72
N GLU A 78 -7.15 -12.42 17.73
CA GLU A 78 -7.77 -11.88 16.52
C GLU A 78 -6.86 -10.83 15.86
N ALA A 79 -6.22 -9.96 16.65
CA ALA A 79 -5.27 -8.98 16.13
C ALA A 79 -4.06 -9.64 15.44
N ARG A 80 -3.47 -10.68 16.05
CA ARG A 80 -2.36 -11.44 15.45
C ARG A 80 -2.80 -12.16 14.18
N HIS A 81 -4.00 -12.74 14.18
CA HIS A 81 -4.56 -13.38 12.99
C HIS A 81 -4.75 -12.37 11.85
N ILE A 82 -5.32 -11.20 12.11
CA ILE A 82 -5.49 -10.15 11.10
C ILE A 82 -4.13 -9.66 10.59
N TYR A 83 -3.16 -9.43 11.50
CA TYR A 83 -1.80 -9.00 11.13
C TYR A 83 -1.16 -9.98 10.14
N ASP A 84 -1.17 -11.27 10.43
CA ASP A 84 -0.55 -12.27 9.57
C ASP A 84 -1.24 -12.37 8.20
N GLN A 85 -2.57 -12.40 8.19
CA GLN A 85 -3.35 -12.59 6.97
C GLN A 85 -3.29 -11.35 6.06
N LEU A 86 -3.23 -10.14 6.63
CA LEU A 86 -3.14 -8.90 5.85
C LEU A 86 -1.77 -8.70 5.20
N ALA A 87 -0.72 -9.37 5.67
CA ALA A 87 0.65 -9.16 5.20
C ALA A 87 0.76 -9.36 3.69
N ALA A 88 0.16 -10.43 3.15
CA ALA A 88 0.19 -10.76 1.73
C ALA A 88 -0.44 -9.68 0.84
N PHE A 89 -1.35 -8.86 1.37
CA PHE A 89 -1.99 -7.76 0.64
C PHE A 89 -1.15 -6.47 0.64
N THR A 90 -0.16 -6.33 1.53
CA THR A 90 0.65 -5.11 1.60
C THR A 90 1.35 -4.73 0.29
N PRO A 91 2.02 -5.64 -0.46
CA PRO A 91 2.59 -5.31 -1.77
C PRO A 91 1.52 -5.15 -2.87
N ILE A 92 0.43 -5.91 -2.81
CA ILE A 92 -0.64 -5.87 -3.81
C ILE A 92 -1.34 -4.50 -3.80
N ILE A 93 -1.67 -4.01 -2.60
CA ILE A 93 -2.27 -2.69 -2.42
C ILE A 93 -1.26 -1.57 -2.69
N LEU A 94 0.03 -1.78 -2.41
CA LEU A 94 1.09 -0.83 -2.79
C LEU A 94 1.11 -0.60 -4.30
N ALA A 95 1.10 -1.67 -5.10
CA ALA A 95 1.08 -1.57 -6.56
C ALA A 95 -0.24 -0.96 -7.09
N LEU A 96 -1.40 -1.40 -6.59
CA LEU A 96 -2.72 -0.89 -6.99
C LEU A 96 -2.93 0.60 -6.69
N SER A 97 -2.30 1.10 -5.63
CA SER A 97 -2.42 2.48 -5.18
C SER A 97 -1.31 3.38 -5.68
N SER A 98 -0.33 2.87 -6.43
CA SER A 98 0.86 3.63 -6.86
C SER A 98 0.53 5.03 -7.39
N ALA A 99 1.21 6.04 -6.84
CA ALA A 99 0.97 7.45 -7.12
C ALA A 99 2.24 8.32 -7.10
N SER A 100 3.43 7.71 -7.09
CA SER A 100 4.69 8.41 -6.83
C SER A 100 5.79 8.15 -7.88
N PRO A 101 5.59 8.52 -9.17
CA PRO A 101 6.56 8.24 -10.23
C PRO A 101 7.63 9.32 -10.43
N VAL A 102 7.55 10.44 -9.71
CA VAL A 102 8.42 11.62 -9.92
C VAL A 102 9.15 11.98 -8.62
N TYR A 103 10.47 12.17 -8.73
CA TYR A 103 11.31 12.60 -7.62
C TYR A 103 12.31 13.66 -8.07
N LYS A 104 12.48 14.71 -7.27
CA LYS A 104 13.49 15.77 -7.49
C LYS A 104 13.51 16.30 -8.94
N SER A 105 12.31 16.55 -9.50
CA SER A 105 12.12 17.03 -10.88
C SER A 105 12.51 16.05 -11.99
N TYR A 106 12.60 14.75 -11.70
CA TYR A 106 12.83 13.70 -12.70
C TYR A 106 11.78 12.59 -12.62
N LEU A 107 11.40 12.06 -13.78
CA LEU A 107 10.67 10.80 -13.87
C LEU A 107 11.57 9.68 -13.37
N SER A 108 11.07 8.92 -12.41
CA SER A 108 11.75 7.75 -11.88
C SER A 108 11.26 6.47 -12.55
N ASN A 109 12.08 5.43 -12.48
CA ASN A 109 11.75 4.08 -12.91
C ASN A 109 11.13 3.26 -11.78
N ILE A 110 10.39 3.92 -10.88
CA ILE A 110 9.51 3.31 -9.90
C ILE A 110 8.20 4.09 -9.85
N ASP A 111 7.14 3.48 -9.33
CA ASP A 111 5.80 4.11 -9.27
C ASP A 111 5.28 4.35 -7.85
N CYS A 112 5.97 3.88 -6.81
CA CYS A 112 5.52 4.02 -5.42
C CYS A 112 6.62 4.51 -4.47
N ARG A 113 6.20 5.16 -3.39
CA ARG A 113 7.11 5.87 -2.46
C ARG A 113 7.94 5.00 -1.53
N TRP A 114 7.61 3.71 -1.40
CA TRP A 114 8.03 2.90 -0.25
C TRP A 114 9.56 2.84 -0.05
N ASN A 115 10.33 2.64 -1.13
CA ASN A 115 11.78 2.58 -1.04
C ASN A 115 12.43 3.96 -0.80
N VAL A 116 11.78 5.04 -1.25
CA VAL A 116 12.21 6.42 -0.97
C VAL A 116 12.14 6.70 0.52
N ILE A 117 11.01 6.36 1.16
CA ILE A 117 10.85 6.55 2.61
C ILE A 117 11.76 5.61 3.40
N ALA A 118 11.88 4.35 2.95
CA ALA A 118 12.77 3.38 3.57
C ALA A 118 14.21 3.88 3.66
N ALA A 119 14.72 4.45 2.56
CA ALA A 119 16.05 5.02 2.49
C ALA A 119 16.17 6.37 3.22
N SER A 120 15.11 7.19 3.25
CA SER A 120 15.16 8.52 3.88
C SER A 120 15.26 8.48 5.41
N MET A 121 14.96 7.33 6.00
CA MET A 121 14.98 7.07 7.45
C MET A 121 15.90 5.90 7.83
N ASP A 122 16.78 5.50 6.92
CA ASP A 122 17.76 4.45 7.18
C ASP A 122 18.89 5.01 8.04
N ASP A 123 18.88 4.67 9.32
CA ASP A 123 19.85 5.11 10.29
C ASP A 123 21.04 4.15 10.45
N ARG A 124 21.07 3.05 9.68
CA ARG A 124 22.11 2.03 9.80
C ARG A 124 23.50 2.55 9.51
N THR A 125 24.46 2.25 10.39
CA THR A 125 25.89 2.50 10.17
C THR A 125 26.47 1.59 9.07
N ASP A 126 27.72 1.82 8.68
CA ASP A 126 28.41 0.91 7.75
C ASP A 126 28.67 -0.47 8.33
N GLU A 127 28.81 -0.61 9.66
CA GLU A 127 28.94 -1.93 10.30
C GLU A 127 27.60 -2.68 10.27
N GLU A 128 26.50 -1.99 10.58
CA GLU A 128 25.15 -2.56 10.54
C GLU A 128 24.70 -2.93 9.12
N LEU A 129 25.12 -2.17 8.11
CA LEU A 129 24.95 -2.51 6.69
C LEU A 129 25.84 -3.68 6.26
N GLY A 130 26.83 -4.07 7.06
CA GLY A 130 27.80 -5.10 6.74
C GLY A 130 28.88 -4.67 5.74
N LEU A 131 29.02 -3.36 5.50
CA LEU A 131 30.07 -2.76 4.68
C LEU A 131 31.41 -2.69 5.41
N SER A 132 31.36 -2.66 6.75
CA SER A 132 32.50 -2.74 7.65
C SER A 132 32.32 -3.90 8.66
N PRO A 133 33.41 -4.45 9.23
CA PRO A 133 33.31 -5.40 10.35
C PRO A 133 32.66 -4.74 11.58
N LEU A 134 31.88 -5.51 12.35
CA LEU A 134 31.33 -5.06 13.63
C LEU A 134 32.45 -4.81 14.63
N LYS A 135 32.49 -3.61 15.20
CA LYS A 135 33.41 -3.17 16.25
C LYS A 135 32.69 -2.33 17.31
N ASN A 136 31.80 -1.45 16.88
CA ASN A 136 31.04 -0.54 17.74
C ASN A 136 29.55 -0.93 17.78
N ASP A 137 29.03 -1.49 16.69
CA ASP A 137 27.65 -1.94 16.59
C ASP A 137 27.51 -3.43 16.98
N GLU A 138 26.34 -3.80 17.51
CA GLU A 138 26.05 -5.17 17.95
C GLU A 138 25.61 -6.10 16.82
N TYR A 139 24.92 -5.55 15.81
CA TYR A 139 24.17 -6.33 14.83
C TYR A 139 24.48 -5.94 13.39
N LYS A 140 24.52 -6.93 12.48
CA LYS A 140 24.29 -6.68 11.05
C LYS A 140 22.79 -6.72 10.77
N ILE A 141 22.23 -5.61 10.28
CA ILE A 141 20.78 -5.44 10.18
C ILE A 141 20.33 -5.38 8.71
N PRO A 142 19.54 -6.36 8.23
CA PRO A 142 19.27 -6.54 6.80
C PRO A 142 18.37 -5.44 6.21
N LYS A 143 17.45 -4.90 7.00
CA LYS A 143 16.45 -3.90 6.55
C LYS A 143 16.62 -2.58 7.29
N SER A 144 16.24 -1.48 6.65
CA SER A 144 16.02 -0.20 7.36
C SER A 144 14.95 -0.39 8.45
N ARG A 145 14.94 0.48 9.46
CA ARG A 145 13.85 0.52 10.46
C ARG A 145 12.50 0.86 9.83
N TYR A 146 12.51 1.40 8.60
CA TYR A 146 11.36 1.49 7.72
C TYR A 146 11.42 0.39 6.65
N GLY A 147 10.47 -0.53 6.63
CA GLY A 147 10.52 -1.69 5.71
C GLY A 147 9.31 -2.62 5.83
N SER A 148 9.28 -3.71 5.09
CA SER A 148 8.25 -4.75 5.28
C SER A 148 8.35 -5.40 6.66
N ILE A 149 7.26 -6.05 7.12
CA ILE A 149 7.30 -6.87 8.34
C ILE A 149 8.41 -7.92 8.27
N THR A 150 8.93 -8.33 9.44
CA THR A 150 10.04 -9.30 9.53
C THR A 150 9.56 -10.67 10.02
N SER A 151 8.39 -10.75 10.65
CA SER A 151 7.87 -11.97 11.25
C SER A 151 6.35 -11.97 11.33
N TYR A 152 5.77 -13.14 11.15
CA TYR A 152 4.40 -13.48 11.52
C TYR A 152 4.28 -13.74 13.02
N LEU A 153 3.10 -13.47 13.55
CA LEU A 153 2.78 -13.50 14.96
C LEU A 153 1.95 -14.71 15.35
N THR A 154 1.40 -15.51 14.45
CA THR A 154 0.61 -16.70 14.81
C THR A 154 1.38 -17.99 14.58
N GLU A 155 0.99 -19.05 15.29
CA GLU A 155 1.60 -20.39 15.11
C GLU A 155 1.46 -20.90 13.66
N LYS A 156 0.34 -20.59 12.97
CA LYS A 156 0.16 -20.88 11.54
C LYS A 156 1.22 -20.21 10.66
N GLY A 157 1.65 -19.01 11.06
CA GLY A 157 2.67 -18.21 10.39
C GLY A 157 4.11 -18.64 10.66
N ARG A 158 4.38 -19.42 11.73
CA ARG A 158 5.73 -19.78 12.18
C ARG A 158 6.60 -20.35 11.06
N LYS A 159 6.09 -21.33 10.31
CA LYS A 159 6.83 -21.97 9.20
C LYS A 159 7.16 -21.03 8.03
N PHE A 160 6.50 -19.87 7.98
CA PHE A 160 6.68 -18.84 6.95
C PHE A 160 7.64 -17.73 7.39
N ASN A 161 8.11 -17.73 8.64
CA ASN A 161 9.21 -16.89 9.12
C ASN A 161 10.55 -17.44 8.63
N ASP A 162 10.77 -17.39 7.31
CA ASP A 162 11.88 -18.04 6.60
C ASP A 162 13.11 -17.13 6.40
N VAL A 163 13.12 -15.97 7.07
CA VAL A 163 14.25 -15.03 7.05
C VAL A 163 14.93 -14.98 8.42
N LYS A 164 16.22 -14.61 8.43
CA LYS A 164 16.95 -14.40 9.69
C LYS A 164 16.35 -13.21 10.45
N ILE A 165 15.78 -13.48 11.62
CA ILE A 165 15.27 -12.44 12.52
C ILE A 165 16.37 -12.06 13.50
N VAL A 166 16.98 -10.90 13.27
CA VAL A 166 17.93 -10.29 14.22
C VAL A 166 17.14 -9.75 15.40
N LYS A 167 17.47 -10.13 16.62
CA LYS A 167 16.74 -9.74 17.83
C LYS A 167 17.72 -9.49 18.97
N ASN A 168 17.32 -8.64 19.92
CA ASN A 168 18.03 -8.49 21.19
C ASN A 168 17.70 -9.71 22.07
N GLU A 169 18.71 -10.57 22.33
CA GLU A 169 18.50 -11.84 23.06
C GLU A 169 18.16 -11.62 24.54
N GLU A 170 18.69 -10.56 25.17
CA GLU A 170 18.37 -10.22 26.56
C GLU A 170 16.89 -9.86 26.71
N TYR A 171 16.39 -8.96 25.86
CA TYR A 171 14.98 -8.57 25.88
C TYR A 171 14.06 -9.70 25.44
N TYR A 172 14.49 -10.53 24.49
CA TYR A 172 13.74 -11.73 24.11
C TYR A 172 13.56 -12.67 25.32
N GLN A 173 14.63 -12.99 26.04
CA GLN A 173 14.55 -13.86 27.22
C GLN A 173 13.73 -13.22 28.34
N ASN A 174 13.91 -11.92 28.59
CA ASN A 174 13.14 -11.20 29.60
C ASN A 174 11.63 -11.25 29.33
N LEU A 175 11.22 -11.12 28.06
CA LEU A 175 9.81 -11.23 27.65
C LEU A 175 9.26 -12.64 27.89
N LEU A 176 10.03 -13.68 27.57
CA LEU A 176 9.66 -15.08 27.83
C LEU A 176 9.49 -15.36 29.33
N ASP A 177 10.45 -14.92 30.15
CA ASP A 177 10.44 -15.11 31.60
C ASP A 177 9.22 -14.44 32.26
N ASN A 178 8.68 -13.40 31.63
CA ASN A 178 7.48 -12.67 32.07
C ASN A 178 6.19 -13.13 31.35
N GLY A 179 6.21 -14.28 30.66
CA GLY A 179 5.02 -14.93 30.12
C GLY A 179 4.55 -14.44 28.74
N VAL A 180 5.35 -13.63 28.04
CA VAL A 180 5.09 -13.32 26.61
C VAL A 180 5.51 -14.52 25.78
N ASP A 181 4.64 -14.98 24.86
CA ASP A 181 4.97 -16.14 24.04
C ASP A 181 6.09 -15.86 23.03
N ASP A 182 6.74 -16.92 22.58
CA ASP A 182 7.90 -16.89 21.68
C ASP A 182 7.76 -16.00 20.45
N LEU A 183 6.66 -16.09 19.69
CA LEU A 183 6.51 -15.33 18.45
C LEU A 183 6.35 -13.83 18.71
N LEU A 184 5.59 -13.47 19.76
CA LEU A 184 5.41 -12.08 20.14
C LEU A 184 6.68 -11.51 20.79
N ALA A 185 7.36 -12.29 21.64
CA ALA A 185 8.64 -11.92 22.24
C ALA A 185 9.69 -11.69 21.16
N GLN A 186 9.79 -12.57 20.17
CA GLN A 186 10.70 -12.42 19.03
C GLN A 186 10.39 -11.16 18.21
N HIS A 187 9.11 -10.88 17.95
CA HIS A 187 8.70 -9.68 17.24
C HIS A 187 9.12 -8.41 18.00
N ILE A 188 8.82 -8.31 19.30
CA ILE A 188 9.17 -7.14 20.11
C ILE A 188 10.70 -7.01 20.22
N ALA A 189 11.42 -8.09 20.53
CA ALA A 189 12.88 -8.08 20.64
C ALA A 189 13.59 -7.69 19.32
N HIS A 190 12.97 -7.97 18.16
CA HIS A 190 13.44 -7.46 16.87
C HIS A 190 13.31 -5.94 16.74
N LEU A 191 12.22 -5.33 17.25
CA LEU A 191 12.05 -3.87 17.21
C LEU A 191 13.11 -3.16 18.06
N PHE A 192 13.49 -3.78 19.18
CA PHE A 192 14.43 -3.26 20.17
C PHE A 192 15.91 -3.49 19.80
N ILE A 193 16.23 -3.96 18.59
CA ILE A 193 17.60 -3.85 18.05
C ILE A 193 17.94 -2.42 17.60
N ARG A 194 16.96 -1.50 17.66
CA ARG A 194 17.09 -0.11 17.21
C ARG A 194 17.27 0.81 18.39
N ASP A 195 18.13 1.81 18.20
CA ASP A 195 18.25 2.90 19.16
C ASP A 195 17.02 3.83 19.10
N PRO A 196 16.66 4.45 20.24
CA PRO A 196 15.71 5.55 20.25
C PRO A 196 16.30 6.76 19.53
N ILE A 197 15.59 7.27 18.53
CA ILE A 197 16.06 8.38 17.68
C ILE A 197 15.40 9.71 18.01
N SER A 198 14.50 9.75 18.98
CA SER A 198 13.90 11.00 19.50
C SER A 198 13.41 10.78 20.92
N CYS A 199 13.97 11.49 21.90
CA CYS A 199 13.51 11.46 23.28
C CYS A 199 13.53 12.88 23.87
N TYR A 200 12.46 13.26 24.58
CA TYR A 200 12.39 14.54 25.29
C TYR A 200 13.04 14.41 26.65
N ARG A 201 13.71 15.47 27.11
CA ARG A 201 14.40 15.46 28.41
C ARG A 201 13.43 15.20 29.57
N GLU A 202 12.22 15.74 29.45
CA GLU A 202 11.11 15.61 30.39
C GLU A 202 10.57 14.19 30.47
N LYS A 203 10.86 13.36 29.46
CA LYS A 203 10.44 11.96 29.33
C LYS A 203 11.57 10.98 29.55
N LEU A 204 12.68 11.40 30.18
CA LEU A 204 13.78 10.48 30.55
C LEU A 204 13.40 9.56 31.71
N ASN A 205 12.59 10.06 32.63
CA ASN A 205 12.05 9.31 33.75
C ASN A 205 10.52 9.35 33.64
N ILE A 206 9.90 8.19 33.48
CA ILE A 206 8.45 8.03 33.44
C ILE A 206 8.01 7.00 34.48
N ASP A 207 6.72 6.97 34.75
CA ASP A 207 6.10 5.91 35.54
C ASP A 207 5.75 4.73 34.62
N ASN A 208 6.55 3.67 34.65
CA ASN A 208 6.38 2.50 33.78
C ASN A 208 5.06 1.74 34.03
N GLU A 209 4.39 1.94 35.17
CA GLU A 209 3.08 1.31 35.43
C GLU A 209 1.95 2.00 34.66
N ASN A 210 2.11 3.29 34.34
CA ASN A 210 1.04 4.12 33.79
C ASN A 210 1.39 4.82 32.47
N ASP A 211 2.66 4.82 32.06
CA ASP A 211 3.18 5.47 30.86
C ASP A 211 3.91 4.44 29.97
N THR A 212 3.70 4.55 28.66
CA THR A 212 4.27 3.65 27.64
C THR A 212 5.20 4.37 26.67
N ASP A 213 5.53 5.64 26.93
CA ASP A 213 6.32 6.48 26.02
C ASP A 213 7.68 5.88 25.67
N HIS A 214 8.35 5.17 26.59
CA HIS A 214 9.62 4.51 26.30
C HIS A 214 9.45 3.35 25.30
N PHE A 215 8.38 2.55 25.45
CA PHE A 215 8.04 1.51 24.49
C PHE A 215 7.63 2.12 23.14
N GLU A 216 6.78 3.13 23.17
CA GLU A 216 6.32 3.85 21.97
C GLU A 216 7.46 4.57 21.25
N ASN A 217 8.54 4.96 21.94
CA ASN A 217 9.72 5.52 21.29
C ASN A 217 10.30 4.56 20.24
N ILE A 218 10.46 3.29 20.62
CA ILE A 218 10.96 2.24 19.73
C ILE A 218 9.87 1.78 18.75
N GLN A 219 8.67 1.51 19.24
CA GLN A 219 7.57 1.00 18.41
C GLN A 219 7.14 1.99 17.33
N SER A 220 6.98 3.26 17.67
CA SER A 220 6.51 4.29 16.73
C SER A 220 7.54 4.60 15.64
N THR A 221 8.83 4.35 15.90
CA THR A 221 9.97 4.57 14.99
C THR A 221 10.47 3.31 14.29
N ASN A 222 9.81 2.17 14.49
CA ASN A 222 9.88 1.04 13.57
C ASN A 222 8.67 1.11 12.63
N TRP A 223 8.91 1.53 11.39
CA TRP A 223 7.88 1.83 10.41
C TRP A 223 7.70 0.69 9.42
N GLN A 224 6.89 -0.29 9.80
CA GLN A 224 6.68 -1.48 8.98
C GLN A 224 5.49 -1.38 8.01
N SER A 225 5.37 -2.33 7.07
CA SER A 225 4.21 -2.45 6.15
C SER A 225 2.89 -2.70 6.87
N LEU A 226 2.95 -3.42 8.00
CA LEU A 226 1.91 -3.49 9.03
C LEU A 226 2.50 -3.10 10.38
N ARG A 227 1.68 -2.59 11.29
CA ARG A 227 2.06 -2.37 12.69
C ARG A 227 1.08 -3.03 13.63
N PHE A 228 1.60 -3.81 14.57
CA PHE A 228 0.85 -4.43 15.65
C PHE A 228 0.87 -3.51 16.87
N LYS A 229 -0.23 -2.82 17.16
CA LYS A 229 -0.30 -1.76 18.18
C LYS A 229 -0.88 -2.31 19.48
N LEU A 230 -0.13 -2.13 20.56
CA LEU A 230 -0.55 -2.50 21.91
C LEU A 230 -1.69 -1.56 22.40
N PRO A 231 -2.53 -2.04 23.32
CA PRO A 231 -3.44 -1.20 24.08
C PRO A 231 -2.66 -0.16 24.90
N PRO A 232 -3.00 1.14 24.82
CA PRO A 232 -2.42 2.12 25.73
C PRO A 232 -2.97 1.90 27.16
N PRO A 233 -2.17 2.19 28.21
CA PRO A 233 -2.63 2.08 29.58
C PRO A 233 -3.82 3.02 29.82
N ASN A 234 -4.72 2.64 30.72
CA ASN A 234 -5.85 3.47 31.17
C ASN A 234 -6.77 3.96 30.02
N SER A 235 -6.94 3.14 28.97
CA SER A 235 -7.73 3.49 27.77
C SER A 235 -8.68 2.36 27.37
N PRO A 236 -9.87 2.66 26.79
CA PRO A 236 -10.75 1.63 26.22
C PRO A 236 -10.24 1.09 24.87
N ILE A 237 -9.12 1.60 24.37
CA ILE A 237 -8.53 1.18 23.09
C ILE A 237 -7.89 -0.21 23.24
N GLY A 238 -8.30 -1.15 22.39
CA GLY A 238 -7.79 -2.52 22.40
C GLY A 238 -6.57 -2.74 21.49
N TRP A 239 -6.28 -4.03 21.24
CA TRP A 239 -5.25 -4.46 20.28
C TRP A 239 -5.62 -4.03 18.86
N ARG A 240 -4.67 -3.42 18.16
CA ARG A 240 -4.92 -2.87 16.82
C ARG A 240 -3.90 -3.34 15.80
N VAL A 241 -4.33 -3.44 14.55
CA VAL A 241 -3.47 -3.67 13.39
C VAL A 241 -3.58 -2.47 12.47
N GLU A 242 -2.44 -1.89 12.10
CA GLU A 242 -2.39 -0.76 11.17
C GLU A 242 -1.75 -1.18 9.84
N PHE A 243 -2.48 -0.96 8.74
CA PHE A 243 -2.06 -1.25 7.38
C PHE A 243 -1.55 0.02 6.70
N ARG A 244 -0.31 0.00 6.18
CA ARG A 244 0.50 1.23 6.01
C ARG A 244 1.07 1.47 4.62
N THR A 245 0.97 0.50 3.71
CA THR A 245 1.60 0.59 2.39
C THR A 245 0.94 1.53 1.37
N PRO A 246 -0.38 1.76 1.32
CA PRO A 246 -0.97 2.46 0.18
C PRO A 246 -0.46 3.91 0.03
N ASP A 247 -0.19 4.31 -1.22
CA ASP A 247 0.03 5.72 -1.57
C ASP A 247 -1.28 6.50 -1.40
N LEU A 248 -1.21 7.80 -1.17
CA LEU A 248 -2.41 8.66 -1.13
C LEU A 248 -2.93 8.91 -2.55
N GLN A 249 -4.25 8.86 -2.74
CA GLN A 249 -4.89 9.03 -4.05
C GLN A 249 -5.40 10.46 -4.28
N PHE A 250 -5.62 10.84 -5.54
CA PHE A 250 -6.08 12.18 -5.92
C PHE A 250 -7.45 12.53 -5.35
N THR A 251 -8.40 11.59 -5.37
CA THR A 251 -9.77 11.84 -4.94
C THR A 251 -10.13 11.11 -3.65
N ASP A 252 -11.05 11.70 -2.89
CA ASP A 252 -11.63 11.05 -1.71
C ASP A 252 -12.33 9.72 -2.05
N PHE A 253 -12.89 9.61 -3.26
CA PHE A 253 -13.51 8.37 -3.74
C PHE A 253 -12.50 7.23 -3.84
N GLU A 254 -11.34 7.47 -4.46
CA GLU A 254 -10.28 6.45 -4.57
C GLU A 254 -9.75 6.07 -3.18
N ASN A 255 -9.49 7.04 -2.32
CA ASN A 255 -9.03 6.80 -0.95
C ASN A 255 -10.07 5.98 -0.16
N ALA A 256 -11.35 6.33 -0.27
CA ALA A 256 -12.44 5.59 0.36
C ALA A 256 -12.57 4.16 -0.19
N ALA A 257 -12.30 3.94 -1.48
CA ALA A 257 -12.33 2.61 -2.07
C ALA A 257 -11.27 1.68 -1.46
N PHE A 258 -10.02 2.16 -1.30
CA PHE A 258 -8.96 1.39 -0.65
C PHE A 258 -9.25 1.16 0.83
N ILE A 259 -9.71 2.18 1.57
CA ILE A 259 -10.13 2.03 2.98
C ILE A 259 -11.20 0.95 3.11
N THR A 260 -12.22 1.03 2.27
CA THR A 260 -13.35 0.09 2.30
C THR A 260 -12.90 -1.32 1.97
N PHE A 261 -12.06 -1.49 0.95
CA PHE A 261 -11.57 -2.81 0.56
C PHE A 261 -10.76 -3.48 1.68
N VAL A 262 -9.78 -2.78 2.26
CA VAL A 262 -8.97 -3.36 3.35
C VAL A 262 -9.85 -3.63 4.58
N SER A 263 -10.78 -2.73 4.91
CA SER A 263 -11.73 -2.92 6.02
C SER A 263 -12.61 -4.16 5.82
N LEU A 264 -13.19 -4.33 4.62
CA LEU A 264 -13.97 -5.53 4.28
C LEU A 264 -13.09 -6.79 4.30
N MET A 265 -11.82 -6.70 3.87
CA MET A 265 -10.89 -7.82 3.96
C MET A 265 -10.67 -8.27 5.40
N THR A 266 -10.53 -7.35 6.36
CA THR A 266 -10.45 -7.73 7.77
C THR A 266 -11.71 -8.46 8.23
N ARG A 267 -12.90 -8.04 7.78
CA ARG A 267 -14.17 -8.70 8.14
C ARG A 267 -14.26 -10.10 7.54
N VAL A 268 -13.82 -10.26 6.29
CA VAL A 268 -13.74 -11.55 5.60
C VAL A 268 -12.79 -12.52 6.34
N ILE A 269 -11.60 -12.05 6.71
CA ILE A 269 -10.60 -12.83 7.45
C ILE A 269 -11.16 -13.28 8.80
N ILE A 270 -11.77 -12.37 9.56
CA ILE A 270 -12.36 -12.68 10.88
C ILE A 270 -13.53 -13.65 10.75
N TYR A 271 -14.42 -13.43 9.78
CA TYR A 271 -15.62 -14.27 9.60
C TYR A 271 -15.28 -15.68 9.11
N ASN A 272 -14.17 -15.85 8.38
CA ASN A 272 -13.72 -17.13 7.87
C ASN A 272 -12.26 -17.42 8.24
N THR A 273 -12.05 -17.87 9.48
CA THR A 273 -10.73 -18.22 10.04
C THR A 273 -10.05 -19.42 9.37
N LYS A 274 -10.74 -20.07 8.42
CA LYS A 274 -10.21 -21.15 7.58
C LYS A 274 -9.42 -20.60 6.39
N LEU A 275 -9.57 -19.32 6.05
CA LEU A 275 -8.76 -18.68 5.03
C LEU A 275 -7.29 -18.62 5.48
N ASN A 276 -6.38 -18.77 4.51
CA ASN A 276 -4.94 -18.67 4.75
C ASN A 276 -4.23 -17.98 3.58
N PHE A 277 -3.99 -16.67 3.73
CA PHE A 277 -3.26 -15.85 2.77
C PHE A 277 -1.75 -15.80 3.02
N ILE A 278 -1.27 -16.40 4.11
CA ILE A 278 0.13 -16.31 4.53
C ILE A 278 1.05 -16.88 3.45
N ILE A 279 2.14 -16.16 3.17
CA ILE A 279 3.22 -16.56 2.27
C ILE A 279 4.56 -16.46 3.02
N PRO A 280 5.66 -17.09 2.58
CA PRO A 280 6.96 -16.91 3.22
C PRO A 280 7.40 -15.44 3.24
N ILE A 281 8.02 -14.97 4.33
CA ILE A 281 8.49 -13.59 4.47
C ILE A 281 9.48 -13.22 3.35
N SER A 282 10.34 -14.15 2.92
CA SER A 282 11.24 -13.92 1.79
C SER A 282 10.49 -13.59 0.48
N LYS A 283 9.32 -14.20 0.26
CA LYS A 283 8.45 -13.96 -0.89
C LYS A 283 7.65 -12.66 -0.73
N LEU A 284 7.25 -12.34 0.50
CA LEU A 284 6.64 -11.05 0.81
C LEU A 284 7.61 -9.89 0.52
N ASP A 285 8.88 -10.03 0.90
CA ASP A 285 9.91 -9.03 0.64
C ASP A 285 10.17 -8.86 -0.86
N GLN A 286 10.18 -9.96 -1.63
CA GLN A 286 10.25 -9.93 -3.10
C GLN A 286 9.04 -9.21 -3.72
N ASN A 287 7.83 -9.51 -3.24
CA ASN A 287 6.62 -8.84 -3.70
C ASN A 287 6.65 -7.33 -3.44
N ILE A 288 7.19 -6.89 -2.29
CA ILE A 288 7.36 -5.47 -2.01
C ILE A 288 8.27 -4.83 -3.06
N GLN A 289 9.39 -5.46 -3.43
CA GLN A 289 10.28 -4.92 -4.47
C GLN A 289 9.62 -4.89 -5.86
N ARG A 290 8.83 -5.90 -6.21
CA ARG A 290 8.09 -5.92 -7.49
C ARG A 290 7.04 -4.81 -7.56
N ALA A 291 6.41 -4.47 -6.44
CA ALA A 291 5.42 -3.39 -6.38
C ALA A 291 5.98 -2.01 -6.72
N HIS A 292 7.31 -1.83 -6.75
CA HIS A 292 7.93 -0.59 -7.17
C HIS A 292 8.01 -0.42 -8.67
N THR A 293 8.04 -1.49 -9.45
CA THR A 293 8.32 -1.37 -10.89
C THR A 293 7.24 -0.55 -11.60
N PRO A 294 7.57 0.18 -12.67
CA PRO A 294 6.59 0.96 -13.40
C PRO A 294 5.46 0.05 -13.88
N ASN A 295 4.22 0.49 -13.67
CA ASN A 295 3.02 -0.23 -14.06
C ASN A 295 2.92 -1.67 -13.50
N ALA A 296 3.55 -1.94 -12.34
CA ALA A 296 3.55 -3.25 -11.67
C ALA A 296 2.16 -3.88 -11.49
N VAL A 297 1.10 -3.05 -11.42
CA VAL A 297 -0.28 -3.53 -11.30
C VAL A 297 -0.72 -4.40 -12.47
N VAL A 298 -0.22 -4.13 -13.68
CA VAL A 298 -0.54 -4.89 -14.90
C VAL A 298 0.58 -5.86 -15.26
N ASP A 299 1.83 -5.40 -15.14
CA ASP A 299 2.97 -6.07 -15.79
C ASP A 299 3.66 -7.10 -14.89
N GLU A 300 3.53 -6.97 -13.56
CA GLU A 300 4.20 -7.86 -12.60
C GLU A 300 3.32 -9.01 -12.12
N LYS A 301 4.00 -10.02 -11.60
CA LYS A 301 3.37 -11.11 -10.84
C LYS A 301 3.84 -11.09 -9.40
N PHE A 302 2.96 -11.50 -8.50
CA PHE A 302 3.18 -11.52 -7.06
C PHE A 302 2.97 -12.92 -6.52
N TYR A 303 3.82 -13.33 -5.58
CA TYR A 303 3.63 -14.57 -4.84
C TYR A 303 2.35 -14.49 -4.00
N PHE A 304 1.47 -15.48 -4.15
CA PHE A 304 0.21 -15.57 -3.43
C PHE A 304 -0.15 -17.03 -3.16
N ASN A 305 -0.88 -17.30 -2.08
CA ASN A 305 -1.36 -18.65 -1.81
C ASN A 305 -2.58 -18.98 -2.67
N LYS A 306 -2.43 -19.80 -3.72
CA LYS A 306 -3.53 -20.21 -4.60
C LYS A 306 -4.58 -21.07 -3.89
N ASN A 307 -4.20 -21.73 -2.81
CA ASN A 307 -5.08 -22.59 -2.01
C ASN A 307 -5.61 -21.87 -0.76
N TYR A 308 -5.66 -20.54 -0.75
CA TYR A 308 -6.01 -19.76 0.43
C TYR A 308 -7.38 -20.12 1.05
N ASP A 309 -8.33 -20.64 0.27
CA ASP A 309 -9.67 -21.02 0.72
C ASP A 309 -9.89 -22.54 0.85
N LYS A 310 -8.85 -23.35 0.62
CA LYS A 310 -8.94 -24.82 0.64
C LYS A 310 -8.49 -25.39 1.97
N VAL A 311 -9.47 -25.73 2.81
CA VAL A 311 -9.23 -26.35 4.12
C VAL A 311 -8.47 -27.66 3.99
N GLY A 312 -7.36 -27.80 4.71
CA GLY A 312 -6.57 -29.03 4.75
C GLY A 312 -5.70 -29.27 3.51
N ALA A 313 -5.80 -28.44 2.48
CA ALA A 313 -4.87 -28.48 1.36
C ALA A 313 -3.52 -27.85 1.78
N PRO A 314 -2.39 -28.36 1.27
CA PRO A 314 -1.11 -27.68 1.46
C PRO A 314 -1.14 -26.29 0.81
N GLU A 315 -0.44 -25.34 1.41
CA GLU A 315 -0.27 -24.03 0.82
C GLU A 315 0.43 -24.14 -0.53
N ASN A 316 -0.11 -23.43 -1.52
CA ASN A 316 0.39 -23.46 -2.89
C ASN A 316 0.80 -22.04 -3.27
N ILE A 317 2.05 -21.69 -2.93
CA ILE A 317 2.60 -20.36 -3.17
C ILE A 317 3.03 -20.27 -4.63
N VAL A 318 2.31 -19.49 -5.42
CA VAL A 318 2.55 -19.32 -6.86
C VAL A 318 2.57 -17.84 -7.23
N GLU A 319 3.12 -17.54 -8.39
CA GLU A 319 3.11 -16.19 -8.94
C GLU A 319 1.79 -15.93 -9.68
N MET A 320 1.11 -14.83 -9.33
CA MET A 320 -0.17 -14.42 -9.91
C MET A 320 -0.13 -12.93 -10.23
N THR A 321 -0.74 -12.52 -11.34
CA THR A 321 -0.99 -11.10 -11.63
C THR A 321 -1.98 -10.52 -10.62
N ILE A 322 -1.97 -9.20 -10.43
CA ILE A 322 -2.97 -8.56 -9.56
C ILE A 322 -4.38 -8.77 -10.10
N ASN A 323 -4.56 -8.83 -11.42
CA ASN A 323 -5.84 -9.19 -12.04
C ASN A 323 -6.34 -10.55 -11.54
N GLU A 324 -5.51 -11.59 -11.61
CA GLU A 324 -5.88 -12.94 -11.13
C GLU A 324 -6.19 -12.94 -9.63
N ILE A 325 -5.40 -12.22 -8.82
CA ILE A 325 -5.62 -12.12 -7.37
C ILE A 325 -6.95 -11.43 -7.07
N MET A 326 -7.24 -10.30 -7.71
CA MET A 326 -8.40 -9.46 -7.41
C MET A 326 -9.68 -9.97 -8.08
N ASN A 327 -9.65 -10.21 -9.39
CA ASN A 327 -10.81 -10.60 -10.18
C ASN A 327 -11.02 -12.12 -10.25
N GLY A 328 -9.97 -12.90 -10.03
CA GLY A 328 -10.01 -14.35 -10.14
C GLY A 328 -9.51 -14.85 -11.50
N CYS A 329 -9.29 -16.15 -11.60
CA CYS A 329 -8.94 -16.86 -12.82
C CYS A 329 -9.31 -18.34 -12.68
N GLU A 330 -9.05 -19.16 -13.70
CA GLU A 330 -9.43 -20.58 -13.69
C GLU A 330 -9.03 -21.30 -12.39
N ASN A 331 -10.02 -21.86 -11.69
CA ASN A 331 -9.85 -22.56 -10.42
C ASN A 331 -9.28 -21.70 -9.27
N PHE A 332 -9.46 -20.37 -9.32
CA PHE A 332 -9.10 -19.44 -8.26
C PHE A 332 -10.17 -18.36 -8.06
N ARG A 333 -10.69 -18.26 -6.84
CA ARG A 333 -11.65 -17.22 -6.47
C ARG A 333 -10.91 -15.91 -6.20
N GLY A 334 -11.22 -14.88 -6.97
CA GLY A 334 -10.67 -13.53 -6.75
C GLY A 334 -11.17 -12.88 -5.46
N MET A 335 -10.38 -11.96 -4.93
CA MET A 335 -10.71 -11.22 -3.71
C MET A 335 -11.99 -10.40 -3.84
N ILE A 336 -12.26 -9.80 -5.00
CA ILE A 336 -13.48 -9.02 -5.25
C ILE A 336 -14.72 -9.92 -5.14
N ASN A 337 -14.67 -11.14 -5.68
CA ASN A 337 -15.76 -12.11 -5.54
C ASN A 337 -15.95 -12.52 -4.07
N LEU A 338 -14.86 -12.71 -3.33
CA LEU A 338 -14.90 -13.00 -1.90
C LEU A 338 -15.56 -11.85 -1.10
N MET A 339 -15.26 -10.59 -1.44
CA MET A 339 -15.92 -9.42 -0.85
C MET A 339 -17.42 -9.43 -1.10
N TYR A 340 -17.86 -9.67 -2.35
CA TYR A 340 -19.27 -9.69 -2.68
C TYR A 340 -20.03 -10.79 -1.94
N VAL A 341 -19.45 -11.98 -1.80
CA VAL A 341 -20.05 -13.05 -0.98
C VAL A 341 -20.25 -12.60 0.47
N HIS A 342 -19.29 -11.89 1.05
CA HIS A 342 -19.43 -11.36 2.41
C HIS A 342 -20.48 -10.25 2.51
N ILE A 343 -20.46 -9.29 1.58
CA ILE A 343 -21.42 -8.19 1.49
C ILE A 343 -22.86 -8.72 1.39
N ASN A 344 -23.08 -9.77 0.58
CA ASN A 344 -24.41 -10.36 0.36
C ASN A 344 -24.96 -11.14 1.55
N LYS A 345 -24.09 -11.64 2.43
CA LYS A 345 -24.53 -12.23 3.70
C LYS A 345 -24.99 -11.17 4.70
N GLY A 346 -24.57 -9.91 4.52
CA GLY A 346 -24.96 -8.80 5.37
C GLY A 346 -26.31 -8.20 4.98
N CYS A 347 -27.04 -7.70 5.98
CA CYS A 347 -28.27 -6.92 5.76
C CYS A 347 -27.92 -5.47 5.39
N ILE A 348 -27.49 -5.23 4.14
CA ILE A 348 -27.21 -3.88 3.63
C ILE A 348 -28.26 -3.39 2.63
N ASN A 349 -28.59 -2.09 2.70
CA ASN A 349 -29.54 -1.44 1.79
C ASN A 349 -28.95 -1.23 0.39
N ASP A 350 -29.84 -1.00 -0.60
CA ASP A 350 -29.48 -0.85 -2.01
C ASP A 350 -28.52 0.33 -2.27
N LYS A 351 -28.66 1.43 -1.51
CA LYS A 351 -27.79 2.61 -1.65
C LYS A 351 -26.34 2.28 -1.27
N LEU A 352 -26.14 1.63 -0.13
CA LEU A 352 -24.81 1.21 0.32
C LEU A 352 -24.21 0.19 -0.65
N ARG A 353 -25.01 -0.76 -1.14
CA ARG A 353 -24.59 -1.76 -2.12
C ARG A 353 -24.08 -1.12 -3.41
N HIS A 354 -24.76 -0.08 -3.91
CA HIS A 354 -24.35 0.69 -5.09
C HIS A 354 -23.00 1.40 -4.87
N ILE A 355 -22.82 2.05 -3.73
CA ILE A 355 -21.56 2.72 -3.37
C ILE A 355 -20.41 1.70 -3.32
N LEU A 356 -20.61 0.57 -2.65
CA LEU A 356 -19.61 -0.50 -2.56
C LEU A 356 -19.25 -1.06 -3.94
N ALA A 357 -20.22 -1.20 -4.84
CA ALA A 357 -19.97 -1.62 -6.21
C ALA A 357 -19.06 -0.65 -6.96
N GLY A 358 -19.25 0.67 -6.77
CA GLY A 358 -18.35 1.69 -7.32
C GLY A 358 -16.91 1.54 -6.84
N TYR A 359 -16.72 1.33 -5.52
CA TYR A 359 -15.40 1.10 -4.94
C TYR A 359 -14.74 -0.19 -5.46
N MET A 360 -15.48 -1.29 -5.52
CA MET A 360 -14.97 -2.55 -6.06
C MET A 360 -14.63 -2.42 -7.55
N GLN A 361 -15.42 -1.67 -8.32
CA GLN A 361 -15.16 -1.45 -9.75
C GLN A 361 -13.86 -0.68 -9.99
N LEU A 362 -13.49 0.28 -9.13
CA LEU A 362 -12.19 0.94 -9.20
C LEU A 362 -11.05 -0.08 -9.09
N ILE A 363 -11.10 -0.94 -8.07
CA ILE A 363 -10.04 -1.93 -7.81
C ILE A 363 -9.99 -2.97 -8.92
N GLN A 364 -11.15 -3.48 -9.34
CA GLN A 364 -11.28 -4.43 -10.44
C GLN A 364 -10.68 -3.88 -11.74
N LYS A 365 -11.07 -2.67 -12.14
CA LYS A 365 -10.59 -2.08 -13.39
C LYS A 365 -9.14 -1.62 -13.33
N ARG A 366 -8.63 -1.23 -12.16
CA ARG A 366 -7.19 -1.00 -12.00
C ARG A 366 -6.39 -2.30 -12.11
N SER A 367 -6.89 -3.36 -11.49
CA SER A 367 -6.21 -4.66 -11.49
C SER A 367 -6.09 -5.29 -12.88
N ASN A 368 -7.00 -4.98 -13.82
CA ASN A 368 -6.97 -5.51 -15.18
C ASN A 368 -6.46 -4.50 -16.25
N GLY A 369 -6.05 -3.30 -15.83
CA GLY A 369 -5.51 -2.26 -16.72
C GLY A 369 -6.55 -1.41 -17.47
N GLU A 370 -7.86 -1.61 -17.27
CA GLU A 370 -8.89 -0.74 -17.85
C GLU A 370 -8.85 0.69 -17.27
N LEU A 371 -8.54 0.80 -15.98
CA LEU A 371 -8.19 2.06 -15.32
C LEU A 371 -6.71 2.03 -14.97
N VAL A 372 -6.06 3.19 -15.07
CA VAL A 372 -4.65 3.34 -14.71
C VAL A 372 -4.50 3.75 -13.24
N THR A 373 -3.32 3.50 -12.68
CA THR A 373 -2.93 4.05 -11.37
C THR A 373 -2.63 5.54 -11.50
N ASN A 374 -2.57 6.24 -10.35
CA ASN A 374 -2.22 7.65 -10.35
C ASN A 374 -0.77 7.85 -10.83
N ALA A 375 0.13 6.90 -10.56
CA ALA A 375 1.50 6.94 -11.08
C ALA A 375 1.55 6.83 -12.61
N THR A 376 0.87 5.85 -13.19
CA THR A 376 0.78 5.71 -14.66
C THR A 376 0.12 6.94 -15.28
N TRP A 377 -0.91 7.51 -14.65
CA TRP A 377 -1.54 8.74 -15.13
C TRP A 377 -0.59 9.95 -15.10
N ILE A 378 0.14 10.16 -14.00
CA ILE A 378 1.14 11.24 -13.88
C ILE A 378 2.20 11.09 -14.98
N ARG A 379 2.70 9.86 -15.18
CA ARG A 379 3.68 9.56 -16.21
C ARG A 379 3.14 9.92 -17.59
N ASN A 380 1.94 9.44 -17.94
CA ASN A 380 1.29 9.73 -19.22
C ASN A 380 1.04 11.23 -19.43
N PHE A 381 0.65 11.95 -18.38
CA PHE A 381 0.47 13.40 -18.43
C PHE A 381 1.79 14.09 -18.80
N ILE A 382 2.87 13.76 -18.09
CA ILE A 382 4.20 14.35 -18.31
C ILE A 382 4.71 14.01 -19.71
N THR A 383 4.66 12.74 -20.11
CA THR A 383 5.21 12.31 -21.40
C THR A 383 4.44 12.83 -22.61
N SER A 384 3.18 13.25 -22.41
CA SER A 384 2.34 13.87 -23.45
C SER A 384 2.37 15.40 -23.39
N HIS A 385 3.07 16.00 -22.43
CA HIS A 385 3.12 17.44 -22.26
C HIS A 385 3.93 18.10 -23.39
N PRO A 386 3.47 19.21 -24.01
CA PRO A 386 4.16 19.83 -25.15
C PRO A 386 5.61 20.27 -24.86
N GLU A 387 5.90 20.67 -23.62
CA GLU A 387 7.25 21.04 -23.19
C GLU A 387 8.16 19.86 -22.80
N TYR A 388 7.64 18.63 -22.76
CA TYR A 388 8.44 17.48 -22.34
C TYR A 388 9.42 17.08 -23.46
N GLN A 389 10.71 17.04 -23.12
CA GLN A 389 11.78 16.87 -24.10
C GLN A 389 12.26 15.41 -24.21
N GLN A 390 11.48 14.44 -23.72
CA GLN A 390 11.85 13.02 -23.68
C GLN A 390 13.20 12.77 -22.98
N ASP A 391 13.53 13.61 -22.00
CA ASP A 391 14.79 13.61 -21.24
C ASP A 391 14.59 13.27 -19.75
N SER A 392 13.40 12.75 -19.41
CA SER A 392 12.94 12.46 -18.05
C SER A 392 12.87 13.66 -17.11
N LYS A 393 13.03 14.90 -17.60
CA LYS A 393 13.04 16.10 -16.77
C LYS A 393 11.65 16.75 -16.70
N ILE A 394 11.27 17.17 -15.50
CA ILE A 394 10.04 17.92 -15.25
C ILE A 394 10.40 19.39 -15.02
N THR A 395 9.99 20.26 -15.94
CA THR A 395 10.13 21.72 -15.83
C THR A 395 9.11 22.30 -14.85
N HIS A 396 9.30 23.57 -14.47
CA HIS A 396 8.33 24.27 -13.63
C HIS A 396 6.94 24.35 -14.28
N SER A 397 6.89 24.56 -15.60
CA SER A 397 5.65 24.60 -16.39
C SER A 397 4.90 23.26 -16.33
N ILE A 398 5.60 22.15 -16.66
CA ILE A 398 5.02 20.79 -16.58
C ILE A 398 4.48 20.51 -15.17
N ASN A 399 5.26 20.85 -14.13
CA ASN A 399 4.84 20.63 -12.75
C ASN A 399 3.62 21.48 -12.36
N TYR A 400 3.57 22.75 -12.80
CA TYR A 400 2.43 23.63 -12.55
C TYR A 400 1.15 23.09 -13.18
N ASP A 401 1.21 22.70 -14.45
CA ASP A 401 0.05 22.18 -15.19
C ASP A 401 -0.42 20.82 -14.65
N LEU A 402 0.52 19.96 -14.25
CA LEU A 402 0.24 18.69 -13.58
C LEU A 402 -0.55 18.92 -12.28
N LEU A 403 -0.02 19.74 -11.38
CA LEU A 403 -0.65 19.99 -10.07
C LEU A 403 -1.98 20.73 -10.21
N SER A 404 -2.07 21.67 -11.15
CA SER A 404 -3.31 22.36 -11.50
C SER A 404 -4.39 21.39 -12.00
N THR A 405 -4.01 20.41 -12.83
CA THR A 405 -4.92 19.39 -13.34
C THR A 405 -5.34 18.41 -12.24
N ILE A 406 -4.41 17.93 -11.41
CA ILE A 406 -4.72 17.09 -10.26
C ILE A 406 -5.71 17.80 -9.33
N ARG A 407 -5.50 19.09 -9.02
CA ARG A 407 -6.44 19.89 -8.21
C ARG A 407 -7.85 19.88 -8.81
N LYS A 408 -7.98 20.06 -10.13
CA LYS A 408 -9.28 20.04 -10.82
C LYS A 408 -9.93 18.66 -10.72
N ILE A 409 -9.16 17.57 -10.85
CA ILE A 409 -9.66 16.19 -10.67
C ILE A 409 -10.13 15.98 -9.22
N SER A 410 -9.31 16.34 -8.23
CA SER A 410 -9.63 16.22 -6.80
C SER A 410 -10.91 16.98 -6.42
N ASN A 411 -11.13 18.16 -7.00
CA ASN A 411 -12.33 18.97 -6.80
C ASN A 411 -13.53 18.54 -7.67
N LEU A 412 -13.38 17.47 -8.47
CA LEU A 412 -14.37 16.99 -9.42
C LEU A 412 -14.76 18.03 -10.48
N GLU A 413 -13.91 19.04 -10.73
CA GLU A 413 -14.09 20.06 -11.77
C GLU A 413 -13.97 19.43 -13.16
N ILE A 414 -13.07 18.45 -13.29
CA ILE A 414 -12.93 17.59 -14.48
C ILE A 414 -12.98 16.12 -14.05
N PHE A 415 -13.39 15.26 -14.98
CA PHE A 415 -13.43 13.81 -14.78
C PHE A 415 -12.56 13.14 -15.83
N ASP A 416 -11.78 12.15 -15.41
CA ASP A 416 -10.93 11.36 -16.29
C ASP A 416 -11.38 9.89 -16.26
N CYS A 417 -11.83 9.37 -17.40
CA CYS A 417 -12.34 8.01 -17.54
C CYS A 417 -11.24 6.94 -17.51
N LYS A 418 -9.96 7.33 -17.54
CA LYS A 418 -8.81 6.43 -17.29
C LYS A 418 -8.49 6.30 -15.81
N LEU A 419 -8.90 7.25 -14.97
CA LEU A 419 -8.67 7.22 -13.52
C LEU A 419 -9.87 6.70 -12.73
N LEU A 420 -11.07 7.14 -13.12
CA LEU A 420 -12.28 6.96 -12.33
C LEU A 420 -13.30 6.07 -13.06
N PRO A 421 -14.01 5.19 -12.34
CA PRO A 421 -15.00 4.32 -12.95
C PRO A 421 -16.23 5.12 -13.41
N CYS A 422 -16.80 4.72 -14.55
CA CYS A 422 -17.95 5.43 -15.13
C CYS A 422 -19.15 5.53 -14.17
N ILE A 423 -19.39 4.51 -13.34
CA ILE A 423 -20.47 4.54 -12.34
C ILE A 423 -20.33 5.75 -11.39
N TYR A 424 -19.10 6.03 -10.95
CA TYR A 424 -18.83 7.16 -10.06
C TYR A 424 -18.97 8.49 -10.80
N ILE A 425 -18.40 8.61 -12.00
CA ILE A 425 -18.49 9.83 -12.81
C ILE A 425 -19.97 10.18 -13.08
N CYS A 426 -20.77 9.19 -13.47
CA CYS A 426 -22.19 9.35 -13.72
C CYS A 426 -22.95 9.81 -12.47
N ASP A 427 -22.68 9.19 -11.31
CA ASP A 427 -23.30 9.60 -10.04
C ASP A 427 -22.97 11.04 -9.68
N GLN A 428 -21.72 11.46 -9.82
CA GLN A 428 -21.30 12.84 -9.54
C GLN A 428 -21.93 13.84 -10.51
N GLN A 429 -22.01 13.48 -11.80
CA GLN A 429 -22.67 14.30 -12.80
C GLN A 429 -24.19 14.44 -12.54
N LEU A 430 -24.86 13.36 -12.11
CA LEU A 430 -26.28 13.40 -11.72
C LEU A 430 -26.51 14.26 -10.48
N VAL A 431 -25.62 14.20 -9.49
CA VAL A 431 -25.69 15.07 -8.31
C VAL A 431 -25.55 16.55 -8.72
N LYS A 432 -24.56 16.86 -9.57
CA LYS A 432 -24.39 18.22 -10.12
C LYS A 432 -25.58 18.64 -10.98
N SER A 433 -26.22 17.70 -11.69
CA SER A 433 -27.32 18.00 -12.60
C SER A 433 -28.64 18.35 -11.95
N LYS A 434 -28.80 18.08 -10.66
CA LYS A 434 -29.96 18.58 -9.90
C LYS A 434 -30.05 20.12 -9.89
N ASN A 435 -28.96 20.80 -10.25
CA ASN A 435 -28.91 22.25 -10.44
C ASN A 435 -29.16 22.70 -11.89
N TYR A 436 -29.37 21.77 -12.84
CA TYR A 436 -29.67 22.07 -14.25
C TYR A 436 -31.17 21.93 -14.57
N ASN A 437 -31.58 22.49 -15.71
CA ASN A 437 -32.93 22.35 -16.22
C ASN A 437 -33.24 20.90 -16.65
N ARG A 438 -34.52 20.62 -16.85
CA ARG A 438 -35.05 19.28 -17.10
C ARG A 438 -34.45 18.61 -18.34
N ASP A 439 -34.28 19.34 -19.44
CA ASP A 439 -33.73 18.79 -20.68
C ASP A 439 -32.28 18.30 -20.51
N LYS A 440 -31.47 19.06 -19.75
CA LYS A 440 -30.08 18.71 -19.46
C LYS A 440 -29.98 17.57 -18.44
N GLN A 441 -30.95 17.46 -17.53
CA GLN A 441 -31.08 16.29 -16.65
C GLN A 441 -31.42 15.03 -17.46
N GLU A 442 -32.36 15.12 -18.39
CA GLU A 442 -32.78 13.99 -19.25
C GLU A 442 -31.64 13.54 -20.19
N GLU A 443 -30.84 14.48 -20.74
CA GLU A 443 -29.63 14.16 -21.52
C GLU A 443 -28.57 13.40 -20.69
N ILE A 444 -28.30 13.85 -19.46
CA ILE A 444 -27.33 13.20 -18.55
C ILE A 444 -27.85 11.81 -18.15
N ILE A 445 -29.13 11.68 -17.83
CA ILE A 445 -29.76 10.38 -17.51
C ILE A 445 -29.68 9.42 -18.71
N ALA A 446 -29.92 9.92 -19.94
CA ALA A 446 -29.83 9.11 -21.16
C ALA A 446 -28.39 8.64 -21.44
N LYS A 447 -27.38 9.51 -21.28
CA LYS A 447 -25.95 9.14 -21.38
C LYS A 447 -25.55 8.11 -20.32
N ASN A 448 -26.15 8.19 -19.14
CA ASN A 448 -25.87 7.30 -18.02
C ASN A 448 -26.59 5.95 -18.11
N LYS A 449 -27.48 5.74 -19.10
CA LYS A 449 -28.25 4.51 -19.26
C LYS A 449 -27.36 3.27 -19.39
N LYS A 450 -26.21 3.36 -20.08
CA LYS A 450 -25.21 2.28 -20.18
C LYS A 450 -24.54 1.98 -18.83
N CYS A 451 -24.26 3.00 -18.02
CA CYS A 451 -23.72 2.83 -16.67
C CYS A 451 -24.75 2.25 -15.71
N VAL A 452 -26.03 2.61 -15.86
CA VAL A 452 -27.15 2.01 -15.13
C VAL A 452 -27.37 0.56 -15.57
N GLU A 453 -27.27 0.23 -16.86
CA GLU A 453 -27.32 -1.15 -17.38
C GLU A 453 -26.16 -2.00 -16.86
N ILE A 454 -24.94 -1.45 -16.80
CA ILE A 454 -23.80 -2.09 -16.14
C ILE A 454 -24.10 -2.27 -14.65
N ALA A 455 -24.53 -1.24 -13.95
CA ALA A 455 -24.91 -1.34 -12.53
C ALA A 455 -26.02 -2.38 -12.31
N ILE A 456 -26.97 -2.54 -13.24
CA ILE A 456 -28.02 -3.59 -13.23
C ILE A 456 -27.45 -4.98 -13.56
N LYS A 457 -26.50 -5.11 -14.51
CA LYS A 457 -25.78 -6.38 -14.80
C LYS A 457 -24.98 -6.81 -13.56
N TYR A 458 -24.30 -5.88 -12.91
CA TYR A 458 -23.61 -6.11 -11.64
C TYR A 458 -24.59 -6.38 -10.49
N LYS A 459 -25.73 -5.69 -10.42
CA LYS A 459 -26.84 -6.01 -9.51
C LYS A 459 -27.22 -7.48 -9.72
N ARG A 460 -27.52 -7.90 -10.96
CA ARG A 460 -27.83 -9.30 -11.29
C ARG A 460 -26.70 -10.27 -10.92
N LEU A 461 -25.42 -9.93 -11.07
CA LEU A 461 -24.29 -10.75 -10.60
C LEU A 461 -24.28 -10.92 -9.07
N ILE A 462 -24.46 -9.80 -8.35
CA ILE A 462 -24.55 -9.77 -6.90
C ILE A 462 -25.73 -10.63 -6.42
N TYR A 463 -26.91 -10.55 -7.05
CA TYR A 463 -28.12 -11.30 -6.69
C TYR A 463 -28.26 -12.70 -7.34
N SER A 464 -27.46 -13.06 -8.36
CA SER A 464 -27.44 -14.42 -8.91
C SER A 464 -26.44 -15.32 -8.20
N SER A 465 -25.39 -14.73 -7.61
CA SER A 465 -24.49 -15.45 -6.72
C SER A 465 -25.22 -16.05 -5.52
N THR A 466 -26.36 -15.49 -5.09
CA THR A 466 -27.18 -16.06 -4.00
C THR A 466 -27.96 -17.32 -4.38
N GLU A 467 -28.28 -17.56 -5.66
CA GLU A 467 -29.07 -18.74 -6.08
C GLU A 467 -28.21 -19.98 -6.37
N LYS A 468 -26.92 -19.80 -6.67
CA LYS A 468 -25.98 -20.90 -6.99
C LYS A 468 -25.07 -21.32 -5.83
N ILE A 469 -25.23 -20.77 -4.63
CA ILE A 469 -24.38 -21.14 -3.48
C ILE A 469 -24.69 -22.53 -2.91
N ASP A 470 -25.87 -23.11 -3.21
CA ASP A 470 -26.26 -24.43 -2.69
C ASP A 470 -25.75 -25.64 -3.49
N LYS A 471 -25.14 -25.46 -4.66
CA LYS A 471 -24.60 -26.58 -5.45
C LYS A 471 -23.24 -26.25 -6.06
N CYS A 472 -22.25 -27.04 -5.67
CA CYS A 472 -20.96 -27.14 -6.35
C CYS A 472 -21.10 -27.06 -7.88
N ASN A 473 -20.48 -26.04 -8.48
CA ASN A 473 -19.73 -26.06 -9.74
C ASN A 473 -19.40 -24.61 -10.11
N TRP A 474 -18.14 -24.21 -9.88
CA TRP A 474 -17.68 -22.83 -9.97
C TRP A 474 -16.97 -22.59 -11.29
N GLU A 475 -17.74 -22.54 -12.38
CA GLU A 475 -17.25 -22.08 -13.68
C GLU A 475 -17.07 -20.56 -13.68
N ILE A 476 -15.92 -20.15 -14.20
CA ILE A 476 -15.51 -18.76 -14.36
C ILE A 476 -16.02 -18.28 -15.70
N PHE A 477 -16.80 -17.19 -15.68
CA PHE A 477 -17.27 -16.59 -16.92
C PHE A 477 -16.28 -15.54 -17.40
N HIS A 478 -15.57 -15.89 -18.47
CA HIS A 478 -15.02 -14.94 -19.42
C HIS A 478 -16.17 -14.16 -20.08
N ASP A 479 -16.10 -12.83 -20.09
CA ASP A 479 -17.05 -11.98 -20.82
C ASP A 479 -16.67 -12.01 -22.31
N GLU A 480 -17.29 -12.90 -23.09
CA GLU A 480 -17.05 -13.01 -24.54
C GLU A 480 -17.73 -11.88 -25.36
N HIS A 481 -18.38 -10.87 -24.76
CA HIS A 481 -19.09 -9.83 -25.51
C HIS A 481 -18.65 -8.40 -25.16
N CYS A 482 -17.33 -8.15 -25.21
CA CYS A 482 -16.79 -6.80 -25.29
C CYS A 482 -16.41 -6.46 -26.74
N GLU A 483 -17.39 -6.10 -27.57
CA GLU A 483 -17.12 -5.36 -28.80
C GLU A 483 -16.86 -3.88 -28.45
N CYS A 484 -15.66 -3.60 -27.97
CA CYS A 484 -15.07 -2.26 -28.00
C CYS A 484 -13.73 -2.36 -28.73
N ARG A 485 -13.79 -2.66 -30.03
CA ARG A 485 -12.69 -2.31 -30.95
C ARG A 485 -12.78 -0.81 -31.23
N SER A 486 -11.65 -0.12 -31.00
CA SER A 486 -11.20 1.10 -31.66
C SER A 486 -12.27 2.08 -32.16
N VAL A 487 -12.38 3.23 -31.48
CA VAL A 487 -12.70 4.48 -32.18
C VAL A 487 -11.62 5.50 -31.79
N VAL A 488 -10.58 5.51 -32.62
CA VAL A 488 -9.77 6.69 -32.90
C VAL A 488 -10.59 7.50 -33.93
N ASP A 489 -10.49 8.83 -33.84
CA ASP A 489 -11.10 9.88 -34.68
C ASP A 489 -12.54 10.34 -34.34
N CYS A 490 -12.62 11.43 -33.57
CA CYS A 490 -13.18 12.73 -33.96
C CYS A 490 -12.93 13.78 -32.87
#